data_AF-A0AAX0BKV8-F1
#
_entry.id   AF-A0AAX0BKV8-F1
#
_cell.length_a   1.000
_cell.length_b   1.000
_cell.length_c   1.000
_cell.angle_alpha   90.00
_cell.angle_beta   90.00
_cell.angle_gamma   90.00
#
_symmetry.space_group_name_H-M   'P 1'
#
loop_
_entity.id
_entity.type
_entity.pdbx_description
1 polymer ?
#
loop_
_entity_poly.entity_id
_entity_poly.type
_entity_poly.pdbx_seq_one_letter_code
_entity_poly.pdbx_strand_id
1 'polypeptide(L)'
;EKEEVVNMCKAWDDHKKRGIQEGIQQGMQQGIQQGMQQGRCLEVYSLVQDGILEPEVGAKRVSMSLDDFADAMQKAGYKIPELV
;
A
#
# COMPACT_ATOMS: atom_id res chain seq x y z
N GLU A 1 27.63 -25.91 36.31
CA GLU A 1 26.86 -25.23 35.24
C GLU A 1 25.40 -25.26 35.65
N LYS A 2 24.67 -24.13 35.56
CA LYS A 2 23.23 -24.12 35.88
C LYS A 2 22.50 -24.45 34.58
N GLU A 3 22.02 -25.68 34.45
CA GLU A 3 21.08 -26.04 33.38
C GLU A 3 19.83 -25.16 33.54
N GLU A 4 19.59 -24.25 32.59
CA GLU A 4 18.29 -23.61 32.47
C GLU A 4 17.29 -24.69 32.03
N VAL A 5 16.50 -25.19 33.00
CA VAL A 5 15.34 -26.01 32.70
C VAL A 5 14.33 -25.12 31.99
N VAL A 6 14.27 -25.22 30.66
CA VAL A 6 13.29 -24.51 29.84
C VAL A 6 11.90 -25.00 30.23
N ASN A 7 11.12 -24.13 30.87
CA ASN A 7 9.71 -24.38 31.11
C ASN A 7 8.96 -24.31 29.76
N MET A 8 8.46 -25.45 29.28
CA MET A 8 7.76 -25.56 27.99
C MET A 8 6.59 -24.58 27.86
N CYS A 9 5.85 -24.29 28.95
CA CYS A 9 4.76 -23.32 28.93
C CYS A 9 5.28 -21.90 28.66
N LYS A 10 6.42 -21.53 29.27
CA LYS A 10 7.06 -20.22 29.03
C LYS A 10 7.57 -20.11 27.60
N ALA A 11 8.20 -21.16 27.07
CA ALA A 11 8.69 -21.18 25.69
C ALA A 11 7.54 -20.99 24.68
N TRP A 12 6.40 -21.64 24.93
CA TRP A 12 5.19 -21.50 24.13
C TRP A 12 4.60 -20.08 24.20
N ASP A 13 4.44 -19.54 25.41
CA ASP A 13 3.93 -18.19 25.60
C ASP A 13 4.81 -17.13 24.93
N ASP A 14 6.13 -17.27 25.06
CA ASP A 14 7.08 -16.36 24.44
C ASP A 14 7.05 -16.48 22.91
N HIS A 15 6.95 -17.69 22.36
CA HIS A 15 6.79 -17.89 20.92
C HIS A 15 5.49 -17.28 20.40
N LYS A 16 4.36 -17.49 21.11
CA LYS A 16 3.07 -16.91 20.74
C LYS A 16 3.11 -15.38 20.77
N LYS A 17 3.71 -14.78 21.81
CA LYS A 17 3.87 -13.32 21.91
C LYS A 17 4.71 -12.77 20.76
N ARG A 18 5.84 -13.42 20.43
CA ARG A 18 6.67 -13.04 19.29
C ARG A 18 5.88 -13.11 17.98
N GLY A 19 5.17 -14.21 17.73
CA GLY A 19 4.36 -14.37 16.51
C GLY A 19 3.28 -13.28 16.37
N ILE A 20 2.62 -12.89 17.46
CA ILE A 20 1.64 -11.78 17.44
C ILE A 20 2.33 -10.45 17.14
N GLN A 21 3.46 -10.16 17.80
CA GLN A 21 4.21 -8.92 17.58
C GLN A 21 4.72 -8.80 16.14
N GLU A 22 5.30 -9.88 15.61
CA GLU A 22 5.77 -9.96 14.22
C GLU A 22 4.60 -9.78 13.24
N GLY A 23 3.47 -10.44 13.50
CA GLY A 23 2.27 -10.29 12.66
C GLY A 23 1.73 -8.86 12.64
N ILE A 24 1.66 -8.19 13.80
CA ILE A 24 1.25 -6.78 13.89
C ILE A 24 2.23 -5.88 13.15
N GLN A 25 3.54 -6.08 13.34
CA GLN A 25 4.57 -5.27 12.70
C GLN A 25 4.53 -5.41 11.18
N GLN A 26 4.43 -6.64 10.67
CA GLN A 26 4.32 -6.91 9.24
C GLN A 26 3.04 -6.32 8.64
N GLY A 27 1.90 -6.53 9.30
CA GLY A 27 0.62 -5.98 8.85
C GLY A 27 0.62 -4.45 8.81
N MET A 28 1.19 -3.80 9.83
CA MET A 28 1.34 -2.34 9.85
C MET A 28 2.25 -1.84 8.73
N GLN A 29 3.40 -2.49 8.52
CA GLN A 29 4.33 -2.10 7.46
C GLN A 29 3.70 -2.24 6.07
N GLN A 30 3.01 -3.36 5.81
CA GLN A 30 2.30 -3.59 4.54
C GLN A 30 1.18 -2.57 4.35
N GLY A 31 0.37 -2.30 5.39
CA GLY A 31 -0.71 -1.31 5.34
C GLY A 31 -0.21 0.09 5.05
N ILE A 32 0.89 0.51 5.69
CA ILE A 32 1.53 1.81 5.43
C ILE A 32 2.04 1.89 3.99
N GLN A 33 2.72 0.85 3.50
CA GLN A 33 3.23 0.83 2.12
C GLN A 33 2.09 0.91 1.10
N GLN A 34 1.03 0.11 1.28
CA GLN A 34 -0.15 0.13 0.41
C GLN A 34 -0.85 1.50 0.45
N GLY A 35 -1.04 2.07 1.65
CA GLY A 35 -1.66 3.38 1.83
C GLY A 35 -0.86 4.50 1.15
N MET A 36 0.47 4.49 1.25
CA MET A 36 1.32 5.46 0.56
C MET A 36 1.24 5.31 -0.97
N GLN A 37 1.25 4.08 -1.49
CA GLN A 37 1.12 3.84 -2.92
C GLN A 37 -0.25 4.32 -3.45
N GLN A 38 -1.33 4.00 -2.73
CA GLN A 38 -2.67 4.45 -3.06
C GLN A 38 -2.77 5.99 -3.02
N GLY A 39 -2.25 6.62 -1.97
CA GLY A 39 -2.24 8.09 -1.84
C GLY A 39 -1.53 8.78 -3.01
N ARG A 40 -0.38 8.25 -3.45
CA ARG A 40 0.34 8.75 -4.63
C ARG A 40 -0.50 8.63 -5.90
N CYS A 41 -1.23 7.54 -6.09
CA CYS A 41 -2.13 7.39 -7.23
C CYS A 41 -3.25 8.44 -7.19
N LEU A 42 -3.93 8.60 -6.05
CA LEU A 42 -5.03 9.56 -5.89
C LEU A 42 -4.60 11.00 -6.13
N GLU A 43 -3.41 11.39 -5.66
CA GLU A 43 -2.84 12.71 -5.94
C GLU A 43 -2.67 12.94 -7.45
N VAL A 44 -2.08 11.96 -8.15
CA VAL A 44 -1.89 12.05 -9.61
C VAL A 44 -3.23 12.09 -10.34
N TYR A 45 -4.22 11.31 -9.89
CA TYR A 45 -5.57 11.33 -10.48
C TYR A 45 -6.22 12.71 -10.34
N SER A 46 -6.10 13.35 -9.18
CA SER A 46 -6.61 14.71 -8.97
C SER A 46 -5.95 15.69 -9.94
N LEU A 47 -4.62 15.65 -10.06
CA LEU A 47 -3.88 16.55 -10.95
C LEU A 47 -4.30 16.37 -12.42
N VAL A 48 -4.56 15.14 -12.86
CA VAL A 48 -5.06 14.88 -14.21
C VAL A 48 -6.49 15.40 -14.38
N GLN A 49 -7.38 15.11 -13.43
CA GLN A 49 -8.77 15.60 -13.49
C GLN A 49 -8.84 17.14 -13.51
N ASP A 50 -7.97 17.79 -12.76
CA ASP A 50 -7.88 19.25 -12.70
C ASP A 50 -7.22 19.86 -13.96
N GLY A 51 -6.79 19.02 -14.92
CA GLY A 51 -6.14 19.45 -16.16
C GLY A 51 -4.71 19.99 -15.96
N ILE A 52 -4.13 19.79 -14.78
CA ILE A 52 -2.75 20.21 -14.46
C ILE A 52 -1.74 19.24 -15.09
N LEU A 53 -2.14 17.98 -15.25
CA LEU A 53 -1.31 16.94 -15.81
C LEU A 53 -2.02 16.23 -16.97
N GLU A 54 -1.31 16.02 -18.08
CA GLU A 54 -1.81 15.19 -19.17
C GLU A 54 -1.99 13.72 -18.71
N PRO A 55 -3.05 13.01 -19.15
CA PRO A 55 -3.31 11.62 -18.75
C PRO A 55 -2.12 10.68 -18.95
N GLU A 56 -1.39 10.80 -20.07
CA GLU A 56 -0.23 9.97 -20.40
C GLU A 56 0.92 10.19 -19.42
N VAL A 57 1.11 11.43 -18.98
CA VAL A 57 2.13 11.78 -17.98
C VAL A 57 1.70 11.26 -16.61
N GLY A 58 0.41 11.34 -16.28
CA GLY A 58 -0.17 10.76 -15.07
C GLY A 58 0.10 9.25 -14.99
N ALA A 59 -0.30 8.51 -16.02
CA ALA A 59 -0.08 7.06 -16.13
C ALA A 59 1.39 6.69 -15.94
N LYS A 60 2.30 7.39 -16.64
CA LYS A 60 3.75 7.17 -16.52
C LYS A 60 4.27 7.42 -15.11
N ARG A 61 3.80 8.46 -14.41
CA ARG A 61 4.24 8.80 -13.04
C ARG A 61 3.89 7.74 -12.00
N VAL A 62 2.81 6.99 -12.23
CA VAL A 62 2.39 5.87 -11.37
C VAL A 62 2.73 4.50 -11.97
N SER A 63 3.52 4.47 -13.04
CA SER A 63 3.99 3.25 -13.71
C SER A 63 2.85 2.35 -14.22
N MET A 64 1.78 2.96 -14.74
CA MET A 64 0.64 2.28 -15.37
C MET A 64 0.63 2.55 -16.87
N SER A 65 -0.03 1.67 -17.63
CA SER A 65 -0.46 2.01 -18.99
C SER A 65 -1.55 3.09 -18.95
N LEU A 66 -1.80 3.78 -20.06
CA LEU A 66 -2.87 4.79 -20.11
C LEU A 66 -4.25 4.16 -19.83
N ASP A 67 -4.51 2.97 -20.38
CA ASP A 67 -5.77 2.25 -20.19
C ASP A 67 -5.96 1.82 -18.73
N ASP A 68 -4.94 1.21 -18.11
CA ASP A 68 -5.00 0.80 -16.70
C ASP A 68 -5.18 2.01 -15.77
N PHE A 69 -4.53 3.12 -16.11
CA PHE A 69 -4.64 4.38 -15.39
C PHE A 69 -6.05 4.96 -15.49
N ALA A 70 -6.65 4.95 -16.67
CA ALA A 70 -8.03 5.40 -16.91
C ALA A 70 -9.05 4.56 -16.13
N ASP A 71 -8.92 3.24 -16.19
CA ASP A 71 -9.73 2.31 -15.41
C ASP A 71 -9.60 2.57 -13.90
N ALA A 72 -8.38 2.79 -13.42
CA ALA A 72 -8.12 3.02 -12.01
C ALA A 72 -8.66 4.38 -11.53
N MET A 73 -8.51 5.44 -12.33
CA MET A 73 -9.13 6.74 -12.08
C MET A 73 -10.65 6.62 -11.97
N GLN A 74 -11.28 5.96 -12.94
CA GLN A 74 -12.73 5.78 -12.96
C GLN A 74 -13.21 5.00 -11.74
N LYS A 75 -12.53 3.89 -11.38
CA LYS A 75 -12.82 3.10 -10.17
C LYS A 75 -12.67 3.92 -8.88
N ALA A 76 -11.73 4.86 -8.86
CA ALA A 76 -11.52 5.78 -7.75
C ALA A 76 -12.47 6.99 -7.75
N GLY A 77 -13.37 7.11 -8.74
CA GLY A 77 -14.36 8.19 -8.83
C GLY A 77 -13.86 9.46 -9.52
N TYR A 78 -12.71 9.41 -10.18
CA TYR A 78 -12.14 10.52 -10.94
C TYR A 78 -12.56 10.45 -12.42
N LYS A 79 -12.55 11.61 -13.08
CA LYS A 79 -12.80 11.74 -14.52
C LYS A 79 -11.52 12.14 -15.23
N ILE A 80 -11.25 11.51 -16.37
CA ILE A 80 -10.24 11.99 -17.30
C ILE A 80 -10.89 13.12 -18.13
N PRO A 81 -10.29 14.33 -18.18
CA PRO A 81 -10.73 15.36 -19.11
C PRO A 81 -10.73 14.77 -20.52
N GLU A 82 -11.79 15.01 -21.31
CA GLU A 82 -11.84 14.51 -22.68
C GLU A 82 -10.53 14.91 -23.39
N LEU A 83 -9.83 13.92 -23.95
CA LEU A 83 -8.71 14.14 -24.86
C LEU A 83 -9.30 14.88 -26.08
N VAL A 84 -9.31 16.21 -26.03
CA VAL A 84 -9.79 17.06 -27.14
C VAL A 84 -8.80 17.00 -28.29
#